data_AF-A0A0T5ZQQ4-F1
#
_entry.id   AF-A0A0T5ZQQ4-F1
#
_cell.length_a   1.000
_cell.length_b   1.000
_cell.length_c   1.000
_cell.angle_alpha   90.00
_cell.angle_beta   90.00
_cell.angle_gamma   90.00
#
_symmetry.space_group_name_H-M   'P 1'
#
loop_
_entity.id
_entity.type
_entity.pdbx_description
1 polymer ?
#
loop_
_entity_poly.entity_id
_entity_poly.type
_entity_poly.pdbx_seq_one_letter_code
_entity_poly.pdbx_strand_id
1 'polypeptide(L)'
;MALERVYRWPMPCTAGETAVVIDYDGNIRACELRGSLRNLRDYGCDFQAFWNSKVRADEINSIAQDKCFCTHICFLHDSMRFSVRVRFWELPLELFQSTIRYSIQGILSYSFTLSRISLP
;
A
#
# COMPACT_ATOMS: atom_id res chain seq x y z
N MET A 1 -21.04 11.88 -15.49
CA MET A 1 -20.55 10.69 -14.76
C MET A 1 -19.19 11.02 -14.18
N ALA A 2 -19.16 11.66 -13.02
CA ALA A 2 -17.93 12.07 -12.34
C ALA A 2 -18.11 11.70 -10.87
N LEU A 3 -17.80 10.45 -10.52
CA LEU A 3 -17.99 9.96 -9.15
C LEU A 3 -16.99 8.88 -8.80
N GLU A 4 -15.70 9.20 -8.90
CA GLU A 4 -14.69 8.55 -8.06
C GLU A 4 -13.58 9.56 -7.82
N ARG A 5 -13.50 10.10 -6.60
CA ARG A 5 -12.30 10.86 -6.22
C ARG A 5 -11.18 9.85 -6.14
N VAL A 6 -10.30 9.89 -7.14
CA VAL A 6 -9.10 9.08 -7.17
C VAL A 6 -8.16 9.58 -6.06
N TYR A 7 -8.27 8.98 -4.88
CA TYR A 7 -7.41 9.32 -3.74
C TYR A 7 -6.06 8.65 -3.93
N ARG A 8 -5.02 9.46 -4.11
CA ARG A 8 -3.65 8.95 -4.09
C ARG A 8 -3.33 8.43 -2.70
N TRP A 9 -2.57 7.36 -2.68
CA TRP A 9 -1.97 6.85 -1.47
C TRP A 9 -0.99 7.86 -0.88
N PRO A 10 -0.82 7.86 0.45
CA PRO A 10 0.21 8.66 1.09
C PRO A 10 1.63 8.08 0.90
N MET A 11 1.74 6.87 0.36
CA MET A 11 2.99 6.19 -0.01
C MET A 11 3.14 5.98 -1.54
N PRO A 12 4.38 5.91 -2.05
CA PRO A 12 4.64 5.45 -3.41
C PRO A 12 4.34 3.95 -3.55
N CYS A 13 4.03 3.52 -4.77
CA CYS A 13 3.91 2.10 -5.09
C CYS A 13 5.32 1.47 -5.18
N THR A 14 5.53 0.35 -4.48
CA THR A 14 6.81 -0.38 -4.45
C THR A 14 6.81 -1.63 -5.35
N ALA A 15 5.85 -1.72 -6.28
CA ALA A 15 5.76 -2.84 -7.21
C ALA A 15 7.02 -3.00 -8.06
N GLY A 16 7.54 -4.23 -8.16
CA GLY A 16 8.83 -4.53 -8.78
C GLY A 16 10.05 -4.26 -7.90
N GLU A 17 9.95 -3.38 -6.90
CA GLU A 17 11.03 -3.08 -5.95
C GLU A 17 11.05 -4.10 -4.82
N THR A 18 9.90 -4.38 -4.22
CA THR A 18 9.74 -5.24 -3.03
C THR A 18 9.23 -6.63 -3.38
N ALA A 19 8.36 -6.73 -4.39
CA ALA A 19 7.79 -7.99 -4.87
C ALA A 19 7.50 -7.92 -6.39
N VAL A 20 7.40 -9.10 -7.01
CA VAL A 20 6.98 -9.28 -8.41
C VAL A 20 6.00 -10.46 -8.50
N VAL A 21 5.23 -10.50 -9.57
CA VAL A 21 4.28 -11.59 -9.85
C VAL A 21 4.88 -12.48 -10.93
N ILE A 22 4.81 -13.80 -10.72
CA ILE A 22 5.20 -14.81 -11.71
C ILE A 22 3.94 -15.57 -12.10
N ASP A 23 3.53 -15.44 -13.35
CA ASP A 23 2.38 -16.13 -13.92
C ASP A 23 2.65 -17.62 -14.12
N TYR A 24 1.58 -18.40 -14.34
CA TYR A 24 1.66 -19.85 -14.57
C TYR A 24 2.51 -20.24 -15.79
N ASP A 25 2.60 -19.35 -16.79
CA ASP A 25 3.42 -19.51 -17.99
C ASP A 25 4.87 -19.06 -17.77
N GLY A 26 5.24 -18.67 -16.55
CA GLY A 26 6.57 -18.19 -16.19
C GLY A 26 6.84 -16.73 -16.55
N ASN A 27 5.85 -15.98 -17.02
CA ASN A 27 6.00 -14.55 -17.26
C ASN A 27 6.09 -13.78 -15.94
N ILE A 28 7.05 -12.86 -15.87
CA ILE A 28 7.30 -12.03 -14.70
C ILE A 28 6.73 -10.63 -14.95
N ARG A 29 6.02 -10.08 -13.97
CA ARG A 29 5.42 -8.73 -13.98
C ARG A 29 5.77 -7.99 -12.69
N ALA A 30 5.83 -6.67 -12.75
CA ALA A 30 5.98 -5.87 -11.54
C ALA A 30 4.75 -5.97 -10.62
N CYS A 31 3.55 -5.98 -11.19
CA CYS A 31 2.29 -6.34 -10.51
C CYS A 31 1.26 -6.88 -11.51
N GLU A 32 0.11 -7.33 -11.01
CA GLU A 32 -0.97 -7.93 -11.78
C GLU A 32 -1.61 -6.97 -12.81
N LEU A 33 -1.44 -5.65 -12.61
CA LEU A 33 -1.95 -4.63 -13.52
C LEU A 33 -0.93 -4.20 -14.60
N ARG A 34 0.31 -4.68 -14.52
CA ARG A 34 1.38 -4.31 -15.46
C ARG A 34 1.58 -5.40 -16.52
N GLY A 35 2.20 -4.99 -17.62
CA GLY A 35 2.59 -5.90 -18.69
C GLY A 35 3.65 -6.91 -18.23
N SER A 36 3.79 -7.99 -19.00
CA SER A 36 4.91 -8.92 -18.82
C SER A 36 6.22 -8.22 -19.15
N LEU A 37 7.19 -8.35 -18.25
CA LEU A 37 8.54 -7.82 -18.42
C LEU A 37 9.39 -8.78 -19.23
N ARG A 38 9.47 -10.04 -18.78
CA ARG A 38 10.25 -11.15 -19.35
C ARG A 38 9.70 -12.49 -18.89
N ASN A 39 10.12 -13.58 -19.54
CA ASN A 39 9.87 -14.92 -19.02
C ASN A 39 11.05 -15.37 -18.14
N LEU A 40 10.76 -16.06 -17.04
CA LEU A 40 11.78 -16.58 -16.13
C LEU A 40 12.69 -17.62 -16.82
N ARG A 41 12.18 -18.31 -17.86
CA ARG A 41 12.97 -19.25 -18.68
C ARG A 41 14.09 -18.57 -19.46
N ASP A 42 13.93 -17.28 -19.81
CA ASP A 42 14.96 -16.50 -20.51
C ASP A 42 16.21 -16.31 -19.62
N TYR A 43 16.05 -16.41 -18.31
CA TYR A 43 17.11 -16.34 -17.31
C TYR A 43 17.57 -17.72 -16.82
N GLY A 44 17.23 -18.80 -17.53
CA GLY A 44 17.57 -20.17 -17.09
C GLY A 44 16.89 -20.55 -15.77
N CYS A 45 15.73 -19.97 -15.49
CA CYS A 45 15.02 -20.10 -14.22
C CYS A 45 15.75 -19.52 -12.99
N ASP A 46 16.77 -18.68 -13.20
CA ASP A 46 17.43 -17.92 -12.13
C ASP A 46 16.66 -16.62 -11.83
N PHE A 47 15.92 -16.64 -10.72
CA PHE A 47 15.19 -15.46 -10.25
C PHE A 47 16.12 -14.31 -9.85
N GLN A 48 17.30 -14.60 -9.29
CA GLN A 48 18.23 -13.58 -8.85
C GLN A 48 18.88 -12.86 -10.03
N ALA A 49 19.15 -13.58 -11.13
CA ALA A 49 19.57 -12.97 -12.38
C ALA A 49 18.52 -11.98 -12.93
N PHE A 50 17.24 -12.35 -12.89
CA PHE A 50 16.15 -11.42 -13.23
C PHE A 50 16.07 -10.24 -12.24
N TRP A 51 16.19 -10.49 -10.94
CA TRP A 51 16.09 -9.46 -9.91
C TRP A 51 17.17 -8.37 -10.06
N ASN A 52 18.36 -8.74 -10.51
CA ASN A 52 19.44 -7.79 -10.76
C ASN A 52 19.40 -7.18 -12.18
N SER A 53 18.37 -7.51 -12.97
CA SER A 53 18.29 -7.05 -14.35
C SER A 53 17.90 -5.58 -14.48
N LYS A 54 18.40 -4.95 -15.54
CA LYS A 54 18.04 -3.58 -15.92
C LYS A 54 16.55 -3.45 -16.28
N VAL A 55 15.94 -4.50 -16.84
CA VAL A 55 14.50 -4.49 -17.20
C VAL A 55 13.62 -4.23 -15.98
N ARG A 56 13.92 -4.87 -14.85
CA ARG A 56 13.22 -4.61 -13.59
C ARG A 56 13.44 -3.18 -13.09
N ALA A 57 14.69 -2.70 -13.11
CA ALA A 57 15.02 -1.35 -12.67
C ALA A 57 14.30 -0.26 -13.50
N ASP A 58 14.22 -0.44 -14.82
CA ASP A 58 13.53 0.49 -15.72
C ASP A 58 12.00 0.48 -15.45
N GLU A 59 11.41 -0.67 -15.14
CA GLU A 59 10.00 -0.78 -14.76
C GLU A 59 9.67 -0.08 -13.43
N ILE A 60 10.52 -0.23 -12.41
CA ILE A 60 10.37 0.49 -11.12
C ILE A 60 10.35 2.00 -11.36
N ASN A 61 11.25 2.50 -12.22
CA ASN A 61 11.29 3.91 -12.58
C ASN A 61 10.02 4.36 -13.32
N SER A 62 9.47 3.53 -14.21
CA SER A 62 8.18 3.81 -14.87
C SER A 62 7.04 3.91 -13.86
N ILE A 63 6.97 2.98 -12.89
CA ILE A 63 5.91 2.95 -11.88
C ILE A 63 5.96 4.19 -10.99
N ALA A 64 7.17 4.63 -10.61
CA ALA A 64 7.37 5.86 -9.85
C ALA A 64 6.88 7.10 -10.61
N GLN A 65 7.07 7.15 -11.93
CA GLN A 65 6.61 8.24 -12.79
C GLN A 65 5.09 8.24 -12.98
N ASP A 66 4.49 7.05 -13.13
CA ASP A 66 3.05 6.86 -13.32
C ASP A 66 2.24 7.21 -12.05
N LYS A 67 2.91 7.32 -10.89
CA LYS A 67 2.30 7.61 -9.58
C LYS A 67 1.12 6.68 -9.28
N CYS A 68 1.34 5.38 -9.49
CA CYS A 68 0.34 4.32 -9.32
C CYS A 68 -0.34 4.35 -7.93
N PHE A 69 -1.67 4.19 -7.89
CA PHE A 69 -2.51 4.19 -6.67
C PHE A 69 -3.61 3.09 -6.69
N CYS A 70 -3.35 1.97 -7.37
CA CYS A 70 -4.34 0.92 -7.62
C CYS A 70 -4.80 0.21 -6.33
N THR A 71 -6.09 -0.12 -6.18
CA THR A 71 -6.61 -0.82 -4.99
C THR A 71 -6.25 -2.32 -4.91
N HIS A 72 -5.28 -2.79 -5.68
CA HIS A 72 -4.90 -4.19 -5.69
C HIS A 72 -4.17 -4.55 -4.39
N ILE A 73 -4.73 -5.52 -3.65
CA ILE A 73 -4.39 -5.78 -2.25
C ILE A 73 -2.91 -6.12 -2.05
N CYS A 74 -2.32 -6.89 -2.97
CA CYS A 74 -0.93 -7.35 -2.88
C CYS A 74 0.02 -6.15 -2.75
N PHE A 75 -0.10 -5.19 -3.65
CA PHE A 75 0.80 -4.03 -3.70
C PHE A 75 0.36 -2.86 -2.83
N LEU A 76 -0.92 -2.79 -2.45
CA LEU A 76 -1.38 -1.86 -1.41
C LEU A 76 -0.72 -2.18 -0.07
N HIS A 77 -0.81 -3.43 0.37
CA HIS A 77 -0.21 -3.85 1.64
C HIS A 77 1.30 -3.79 1.61
N ASP A 78 1.91 -4.20 0.50
CA ASP A 78 3.36 -4.22 0.36
C ASP A 78 3.94 -2.80 0.39
N SER A 79 3.36 -1.89 -0.39
CA SER A 79 3.77 -0.48 -0.41
C SER A 79 3.58 0.20 0.95
N MET A 80 2.46 -0.09 1.64
CA MET A 80 2.21 0.41 2.99
C MET A 80 3.27 -0.12 3.98
N ARG A 81 3.62 -1.40 3.89
CA ARG A 81 4.59 -2.04 4.78
C ARG A 81 5.98 -1.45 4.57
N PHE A 82 6.42 -1.29 3.33
CA PHE A 82 7.78 -0.87 2.99
C PHE A 82 7.98 0.65 2.96
N SER A 83 6.92 1.45 2.99
CA SER A 83 7.03 2.90 3.10
C SER A 83 7.50 3.34 4.48
N VAL A 84 8.71 3.91 4.56
CA VAL A 84 9.30 4.49 5.77
C VAL A 84 8.40 5.59 6.34
N ARG A 85 7.84 6.43 5.47
CA ARG A 85 6.95 7.53 5.88
C ARG A 85 5.71 7.01 6.61
N VAL A 86 5.05 6.01 6.04
CA VAL A 86 3.82 5.45 6.63
C VAL A 86 4.14 4.72 7.93
N ARG A 87 5.22 3.92 7.93
CA ARG A 87 5.63 3.13 9.10
C ARG A 87 5.99 4.00 10.31
N PHE A 88 6.73 5.08 10.11
CA PHE A 88 7.28 5.85 11.23
C PHE A 88 6.51 7.13 11.56
N TRP A 89 5.73 7.69 10.64
CA TRP A 89 5.04 8.96 10.86
C TRP A 89 3.52 8.82 10.88
N GLU A 90 2.95 8.24 9.83
CA GLU A 90 1.50 8.24 9.65
C GLU A 90 0.81 7.25 10.59
N LEU A 91 1.29 6.00 10.69
CA LEU A 91 0.69 5.02 11.58
C LEU A 91 0.75 5.42 13.07
N PRO A 92 1.90 5.88 13.63
CA PRO A 92 1.93 6.32 15.02
C PRO A 92 1.03 7.54 15.27
N LEU A 93 0.99 8.49 14.32
CA LEU A 93 0.15 9.68 14.45
C LEU A 93 -1.34 9.33 14.45
N GLU A 94 -1.78 8.45 13.54
CA GLU A 94 -3.17 8.00 13.48
C GLU A 94 -3.55 7.17 14.72
N LEU A 95 -2.63 6.34 15.23
CA LEU A 95 -2.85 5.60 16.47
C LEU A 95 -3.00 6.55 17.67
N PHE A 96 -2.18 7.59 17.74
CA PHE A 96 -2.27 8.61 18.77
C PHE A 96 -3.58 9.41 18.67
N GLN A 97 -3.92 9.88 17.48
CA GLN A 97 -5.15 10.64 17.24
C GLN A 97 -6.41 9.80 17.51
N SER A 98 -6.42 8.53 17.11
CA SER A 98 -7.53 7.62 17.39
C SER A 98 -7.68 7.37 18.89
N THR A 99 -6.59 7.13 19.61
CA THR A 99 -6.61 6.98 21.09
C THR A 99 -7.22 8.20 21.77
N ILE A 100 -6.82 9.41 21.34
CA ILE A 100 -7.41 10.66 21.85
C ILE A 100 -8.88 10.77 21.49
N ARG A 101 -9.26 10.50 20.24
CA ARG A 101 -10.65 10.58 19.77
C ARG A 101 -11.56 9.63 20.53
N TYR A 102 -11.14 8.38 20.72
CA TYR A 102 -11.87 7.39 21.50
C TYR A 102 -11.97 7.77 22.98
N SER A 103 -10.90 8.32 23.56
CA SER A 103 -10.92 8.79 24.96
C SER A 103 -11.89 9.98 25.14
N ILE A 104 -11.89 10.94 24.23
CA ILE A 104 -12.81 12.09 24.25
C ILE A 104 -14.26 11.66 24.00
N GLN A 105 -14.51 10.77 23.02
CA GLN A 105 -15.85 10.19 22.82
C GLN A 105 -16.30 9.38 24.03
N GLY A 106 -15.41 8.64 24.68
CA GLY A 106 -15.70 7.92 25.92
C GLY A 106 -16.13 8.87 27.04
N ILE A 107 -15.40 9.97 27.25
CA ILE A 107 -15.73 11.00 28.24
C ILE A 107 -17.07 11.70 27.90
N LEU A 108 -17.29 12.09 26.64
CA LEU A 108 -18.55 12.71 26.20
C LEU A 108 -19.75 11.76 26.38
N SER A 109 -19.58 10.47 26.08
CA SER A 109 -20.61 9.45 26.27
C SER A 109 -20.91 9.23 27.76
N TYR A 110 -19.87 9.23 28.61
CA TYR A 110 -20.02 9.06 30.05
C TYR A 110 -20.68 10.28 30.72
N SER A 111 -20.32 11.51 30.33
CA SER A 111 -20.98 12.74 30.80
C SER A 111 -22.44 12.84 30.35
N PHE A 112 -22.78 12.35 29.15
CA PHE A 112 -24.17 12.31 28.67
C PHE A 112 -25.01 11.23 29.38
N THR A 113 -24.38 10.14 29.83
CA THR A 113 -25.03 9.08 30.59
C THR A 113 -25.23 9.49 32.06
N LEU A 114 -24.24 10.14 32.67
CA LEU A 114 -24.37 10.67 34.04
C LEU A 114 -25.45 11.75 34.17
N SER A 115 -25.57 12.63 33.17
CA SER A 115 -26.61 13.67 33.15
C SER A 115 -28.03 13.12 32.93
N ARG A 116 -28.19 11.88 32.43
CA ARG A 116 -29.49 11.16 32.41
C ARG A 116 -29.80 10.40 33.69
N ILE A 117 -28.79 10.01 34.48
CA ILE A 117 -28.97 9.30 35.75
C ILE A 117 -29.24 10.28 36.91
N SER A 118 -28.84 11.55 36.78
CA SER A 118 -29.04 12.60 37.80
C SER A 118 -30.30 13.47 37.60
N LEU A 119 -31.21 13.11 36.69
CA LEU A 119 -32.53 13.72 36.56
C LEU A 119 -33.58 12.80 37.20
N PRO A 120 -34.15 13.15 38.37
CA PRO A 120 -35.34 12.48 38.91
C PRO A 120 -36.59 12.77 38.06
#